data_AF-A0A6L4AKT8-F1
#
_entry.id   AF-A0A6L4AKT8-F1
#
_cell.length_a   1.000
_cell.length_b   1.000
_cell.length_c   1.000
_cell.angle_alpha   90.00
_cell.angle_beta   90.00
_cell.angle_gamma   90.00
#
_symmetry.space_group_name_H-M   'P 1'
#
loop_
_entity.id
_entity.type
_entity.pdbx_description
1 polymer ?
#
loop_
_entity_poly.entity_id
_entity_poly.type
_entity_poly.pdbx_seq_one_letter_code
_entity_poly.pdbx_strand_id
1 'polypeptide(L)'
;MGRVAGLLAFLPDEAIPVLIVLGGMLLIVGARSLAMSLFGLCGMMIVLPPALEAVLGELPEWTLYPIMILAMLSMCAFLISILIGRGAWRETKGRITANVITWFFLFPFRLIGWLLGGLFGRRR
;
A
#
# COMPACT_ATOMS: atom_id res chain seq x y z
N MET A 1 4.52 -17.50 -17.45
CA MET A 1 5.72 -17.24 -16.61
C MET A 1 6.36 -15.85 -16.79
N GLY A 2 6.21 -15.13 -17.91
CA GLY A 2 6.95 -13.85 -18.13
C GLY A 2 6.38 -12.56 -17.53
N ARG A 3 5.16 -12.53 -16.96
CA ARG A 3 4.53 -11.28 -16.48
C ARG A 3 4.55 -11.08 -14.97
N VAL A 4 4.65 -12.16 -14.19
CA VAL A 4 4.77 -12.10 -12.72
C VAL A 4 6.16 -11.59 -12.30
N ALA A 5 7.20 -11.93 -13.09
CA ALA A 5 8.55 -11.42 -12.91
C ALA A 5 8.62 -9.87 -12.98
N GLY A 6 7.76 -9.22 -13.78
CA GLY A 6 7.75 -7.76 -13.91
C GLY A 6 7.19 -7.02 -12.69
N LEU A 7 6.36 -7.66 -11.86
CA LEU A 7 5.83 -7.07 -10.63
C LEU A 7 6.79 -7.18 -9.45
N LEU A 8 7.67 -8.19 -9.46
CA LEU A 8 8.70 -8.41 -8.46
C LEU A 8 10.04 -7.71 -8.78
N ALA A 9 10.23 -7.27 -10.03
CA ALA A 9 11.45 -6.58 -10.51
C ALA A 9 11.64 -5.13 -10.01
N PHE A 10 10.97 -4.73 -8.93
CA PHE A 10 11.10 -3.37 -8.39
C PHE A 10 12.42 -3.12 -7.67
N LEU A 11 13.14 -4.18 -7.31
CA LEU A 11 14.52 -4.10 -6.84
C LEU A 11 15.36 -5.16 -7.56
N PRO A 12 16.47 -4.78 -8.21
CA PRO A 12 17.41 -5.74 -8.76
C PRO A 12 17.91 -6.69 -7.67
N ASP A 13 18.09 -7.97 -7.96
CA ASP A 13 18.67 -8.94 -7.02
C ASP A 13 20.08 -8.50 -6.58
N GLU A 14 20.77 -7.74 -7.44
CA GLU A 14 22.06 -7.11 -7.18
C GLU A 14 22.02 -6.02 -6.09
N ALA A 15 20.83 -5.51 -5.74
CA ALA A 15 20.68 -4.53 -4.67
C ALA A 15 20.74 -5.17 -3.27
N ILE A 16 20.44 -6.47 -3.14
CA ILE A 16 20.42 -7.17 -1.84
C ILE A 16 21.80 -7.12 -1.15
N PRO A 17 22.93 -7.47 -1.82
CA PRO A 17 24.26 -7.33 -1.22
C PRO A 17 24.56 -5.90 -0.76
N VAL A 18 24.17 -4.89 -1.55
CA VAL A 18 24.40 -3.48 -1.24
C VAL A 18 23.64 -3.08 0.03
N LEU A 19 22.39 -3.50 0.16
CA LEU A 19 21.57 -3.24 1.35
C LEU A 19 22.14 -3.91 2.61
N ILE A 20 22.68 -5.13 2.48
CA ILE A 20 23.34 -5.83 3.58
C ILE A 20 24.60 -5.08 4.03
N VAL A 21 25.43 -4.63 3.09
CA VAL A 21 26.64 -3.85 3.38
C VAL A 21 26.29 -2.52 4.06
N LEU A 22 25.29 -1.79 3.55
CA LEU A 22 24.80 -0.55 4.15
C LEU A 22 24.22 -0.79 5.56
N GLY A 23 23.46 -1.87 5.74
CA GLY A 23 22.93 -2.27 7.05
C GLY A 23 24.05 -2.54 8.06
N GLY A 24 25.11 -3.24 7.64
CA GLY A 24 26.30 -3.47 8.46
C GLY A 24 27.03 -2.18 8.83
N MET A 25 27.20 -1.26 7.86
CA MET A 25 27.78 0.06 8.11
C MET A 25 26.96 0.88 9.12
N LEU A 26 25.63 0.86 9.00
CA LEU A 26 24.74 1.57 9.93
C LEU A 26 24.81 1.01 11.36
N LEU A 27 25.03 -0.30 11.52
CA LEU A 27 25.28 -0.89 12.84
C LEU A 27 26.57 -0.35 13.47
N ILE A 28 27.64 -0.23 12.69
CA ILE A 28 28.94 0.30 13.16
C ILE A 28 28.80 1.77 13.60
N VAL A 29 28.04 2.57 12.85
CA VAL A 29 27.77 3.98 13.17
C VAL A 29 26.80 4.15 14.36
N GLY A 30 26.21 3.06 14.87
CA GLY A 30 25.29 3.09 16.00
C GLY A 30 23.82 3.34 15.63
N ALA A 31 23.49 3.43 14.35
CA ALA A 31 22.13 3.63 13.83
C ALA A 31 21.32 2.31 13.80
N ARG A 32 21.21 1.64 14.95
CA ARG A 32 20.66 0.27 15.09
C ARG A 32 19.24 0.12 14.53
N SER A 33 18.36 1.10 14.76
CA SER A 33 16.97 1.04 14.28
C SER A 33 16.86 1.00 12.76
N LEU A 34 17.65 1.85 12.07
CA LEU A 34 17.70 1.87 10.61
C LEU A 34 18.33 0.60 10.05
N ALA A 35 19.40 0.10 10.68
CA ALA A 35 20.02 -1.14 10.26
C ALA A 35 19.07 -2.34 10.39
N MET A 36 18.37 -2.48 11.52
CA MET A 36 17.38 -3.55 11.71
C MET A 36 16.24 -3.46 10.70
N SER A 37 15.82 -2.24 10.35
CA SER A 37 14.81 -2.02 9.30
C SER A 37 15.30 -2.51 7.93
N LEU A 38 16.57 -2.23 7.59
CA LEU A 38 17.19 -2.68 6.33
C LEU A 38 17.36 -4.20 6.28
N PHE A 39 17.83 -4.82 7.36
CA PHE A 39 17.94 -6.28 7.43
C PHE A 39 16.57 -6.96 7.37
N GLY A 40 15.57 -6.41 8.05
CA GLY A 40 14.19 -6.88 7.96
C GLY A 40 13.66 -6.79 6.54
N LEU A 41 13.95 -5.68 5.84
CA LEU A 41 13.57 -5.51 4.44
C LEU A 41 14.27 -6.53 3.53
N CYS A 42 15.58 -6.77 3.72
CA CYS A 42 16.31 -7.80 2.97
C CYS A 42 15.72 -9.20 3.22
N GLY A 43 15.41 -9.53 4.47
CA GLY A 43 14.78 -10.81 4.82
C GLY A 43 13.41 -10.97 4.17
N MET A 44 12.58 -9.92 4.20
CA MET A 44 11.30 -9.91 3.49
C MET A 44 11.51 -10.10 1.98
N MET A 45 12.47 -9.42 1.36
CA MET A 45 12.70 -9.57 -0.07
C MET A 45 13.08 -10.99 -0.50
N ILE A 46 13.70 -11.78 0.36
CA ILE A 46 14.05 -13.17 0.05
C ILE A 46 12.86 -14.10 0.28
N VAL A 47 12.09 -13.88 1.35
CA VAL A 47 11.02 -14.79 1.78
C VAL A 47 9.67 -14.49 1.11
N LEU A 48 9.38 -13.23 0.83
CA LEU A 48 8.09 -12.78 0.31
C LEU A 48 7.81 -13.27 -1.11
N PRO A 49 8.75 -13.24 -2.09
CA PRO A 49 8.49 -13.70 -3.45
C PRO A 49 8.00 -15.15 -3.55
N PRO A 50 8.64 -16.16 -2.96
CA PRO A 50 8.15 -17.54 -3.06
C PRO A 50 6.81 -17.73 -2.34
N ALA A 51 6.57 -17.02 -1.24
CA ALA A 51 5.28 -17.05 -0.54
C ALA A 51 4.16 -16.42 -1.38
N LEU A 52 4.45 -15.29 -2.05
CA LEU A 52 3.50 -14.62 -2.91
C LEU A 52 3.24 -15.39 -4.20
N GLU A 53 4.25 -16.03 -4.78
CA GLU A 53 4.08 -16.80 -6.02
C GLU A 53 3.11 -17.97 -5.82
N ALA A 54 3.19 -18.67 -4.70
CA ALA A 54 2.24 -19.74 -4.36
C ALA A 54 0.80 -19.22 -4.26
N VAL A 55 0.59 -18.05 -3.62
CA VAL A 55 -0.75 -17.46 -3.43
C VAL A 55 -1.29 -16.83 -4.71
N LEU A 56 -0.45 -16.10 -5.44
CA LEU A 56 -0.82 -15.42 -6.68
C LEU A 56 -1.03 -16.41 -7.83
N GLY A 57 -0.39 -17.58 -7.80
CA GLY A 57 -0.56 -18.64 -8.78
C GLY A 57 -1.93 -19.31 -8.76
N GLU A 58 -2.59 -19.34 -7.60
CA GLU A 58 -3.95 -19.89 -7.47
C GLU A 58 -5.05 -18.87 -7.82
N LEU A 59 -4.70 -17.60 -7.93
CA LEU A 59 -5.65 -16.54 -8.18
C LEU A 59 -6.00 -16.43 -9.68
N PRO A 60 -7.28 -16.22 -10.02
CA PRO A 60 -7.68 -15.95 -11.39
C PRO A 60 -7.01 -14.69 -11.94
N GLU A 61 -6.56 -14.71 -13.21
CA GLU A 61 -5.79 -13.60 -13.80
C GLU A 61 -6.50 -12.24 -13.70
N TRP A 62 -7.83 -12.22 -13.74
CA TRP A 62 -8.62 -10.98 -13.63
C TRP A 62 -8.49 -10.31 -12.26
N THR A 63 -8.16 -11.05 -11.19
CA THR A 63 -7.94 -10.51 -9.84
C THR A 63 -6.57 -9.84 -9.69
N LEU A 64 -5.60 -10.15 -10.55
CA LEU A 64 -4.25 -9.57 -10.47
C LEU A 64 -4.23 -8.10 -10.89
N TYR A 65 -5.07 -7.71 -11.86
CA TYR A 65 -5.13 -6.32 -12.34
C TYR A 65 -5.47 -5.29 -11.25
N PRO A 66 -6.54 -5.46 -10.44
CA PRO A 66 -6.83 -4.50 -9.37
C PRO A 66 -5.74 -4.47 -8.29
N ILE A 67 -5.12 -5.62 -7.97
CA ILE A 67 -4.00 -5.69 -7.03
C ILE A 67 -2.82 -4.87 -7.55
N MET A 68 -2.49 -5.01 -8.84
CA MET A 68 -1.43 -4.24 -9.49
C MET A 68 -1.73 -2.74 -9.50
N ILE A 69 -2.96 -2.33 -9.81
CA ILE A 69 -3.37 -0.93 -9.77
C ILE A 69 -3.23 -0.37 -8.35
N LEU A 70 -3.69 -1.09 -7.34
CA LEU A 70 -3.58 -0.69 -5.94
C LEU A 70 -2.12 -0.58 -5.50
N ALA A 71 -1.28 -1.54 -5.87
CA ALA A 71 0.15 -1.50 -5.59
C ALA A 71 0.80 -0.25 -6.21
N MET A 72 0.51 0.04 -7.48
CA MET A 72 1.03 1.22 -8.18
C MET A 72 0.54 2.52 -7.54
N LEU A 73 -0.74 2.59 -7.17
CA LEU A 73 -1.31 3.73 -6.46
C LEU A 73 -0.63 3.94 -5.09
N SER A 74 -0.36 2.85 -4.36
CA SER A 74 0.33 2.90 -3.06
C SER A 74 1.76 3.42 -3.20
N MET A 75 2.42 3.10 -4.31
CA MET A 75 3.79 3.53 -4.59
C MET A 75 3.84 5.02 -4.96
N CYS A 76 2.92 5.49 -5.80
CA CYS A 76 2.73 6.92 -6.06
C CYS A 76 2.43 7.69 -4.78
N ALA A 77 1.52 7.17 -3.94
CA ALA A 77 1.20 7.74 -2.64
C ALA A 77 2.42 7.80 -1.71
N PHE A 78 3.29 6.79 -1.73
CA PHE A 78 4.53 6.79 -0.98
C PHE A 78 5.51 7.86 -1.48
N LEU A 79 5.72 7.99 -2.80
CA LEU A 79 6.57 9.03 -3.39
C LEU A 79 6.06 10.44 -3.05
N ILE A 80 4.75 10.65 -3.16
CA ILE A 80 4.11 11.92 -2.78
C ILE A 80 4.33 12.19 -1.28
N SER A 81 4.26 11.17 -0.42
CA SER A 81 4.52 11.35 1.01
C SER A 81 5.96 11.74 1.34
N ILE A 82 6.92 11.32 0.51
CA ILE A 82 8.33 11.73 0.63
C ILE A 82 8.46 13.21 0.21
N LEU A 83 7.85 13.60 -0.91
CA LEU A 83 7.88 14.97 -1.44
C LEU A 83 7.21 16.00 -0.51
N ILE A 84 6.03 15.67 0.02
CA ILE A 84 5.23 16.56 0.87
C ILE A 84 5.72 16.55 2.34
N GLY A 85 6.47 15.51 2.72
CA GLY A 85 6.92 15.31 4.10
C GLY A 85 5.89 14.55 4.94
N ARG A 86 6.42 13.75 5.88
CA ARG A 86 5.64 12.79 6.69
C ARG A 86 4.58 13.45 7.59
N GLY A 87 4.78 14.71 7.98
CA GLY A 87 3.85 15.45 8.85
C GLY A 87 2.55 15.81 8.15
N ALA A 88 2.64 16.53 7.03
CA ALA A 88 1.47 16.93 6.25
C ALA A 88 0.70 15.71 5.70
N TRP A 89 1.42 14.65 5.28
CA TRP A 89 0.80 13.43 4.78
C TRP A 89 -0.05 12.67 5.82
N ARG A 90 0.33 12.67 7.10
CA ARG A 90 -0.49 12.05 8.17
C ARG A 90 -1.81 12.76 8.34
N GLU A 91 -1.80 14.09 8.30
CA GLU A 91 -3.01 14.89 8.43
C GLU A 91 -3.93 14.70 7.23
N THR A 92 -3.37 14.63 6.02
CA THR A 92 -4.15 14.39 4.79
C THR A 92 -4.73 12.98 4.76
N LYS A 93 -3.94 11.96 5.14
CA LYS A 93 -4.45 10.58 5.27
C LYS A 93 -5.58 10.50 6.28
N GLY A 94 -5.45 11.16 7.43
CA GLY A 94 -6.52 11.22 8.44
C GLY A 94 -7.83 11.76 7.85
N ARG A 95 -7.76 12.88 7.12
CA ARG A 95 -8.94 13.49 6.48
C ARG A 95 -9.52 12.66 5.34
N ILE A 96 -8.68 12.06 4.50
CA ILE A 96 -9.15 11.21 3.38
C ILE A 96 -9.79 9.94 3.93
N THR A 97 -9.15 9.27 4.88
CA THR A 97 -9.68 8.03 5.48
C THR A 97 -10.97 8.31 6.23
N ALA A 98 -11.03 9.41 6.99
CA ALA A 98 -12.27 9.87 7.64
C ALA A 98 -13.36 10.10 6.59
N ASN A 99 -13.10 10.85 5.52
CA ASN A 99 -14.08 11.08 4.47
C ASN A 99 -14.55 9.81 3.78
N VAL A 100 -13.64 8.86 3.48
CA VAL A 100 -13.99 7.58 2.85
C VAL A 100 -14.84 6.74 3.80
N ILE A 101 -14.49 6.62 5.08
CA ILE A 101 -15.27 5.89 6.08
C ILE A 101 -16.64 6.55 6.27
N THR A 102 -16.68 7.88 6.42
CA THR A 102 -17.92 8.65 6.54
C THR A 102 -18.80 8.46 5.31
N TRP A 103 -18.23 8.49 4.10
CA TRP A 103 -18.99 8.18 2.89
C TRP A 103 -19.49 6.74 2.92
N PHE A 104 -18.62 5.74 3.10
CA PHE A 104 -19.02 4.34 3.02
C PHE A 104 -20.10 3.96 4.06
N PHE A 105 -20.02 4.52 5.28
CA PHE A 105 -21.01 4.27 6.33
C PHE A 105 -22.26 5.13 6.21
N LEU A 106 -22.18 6.44 5.90
CA LEU A 106 -23.37 7.30 5.82
C LEU A 106 -24.07 7.27 4.45
N PHE A 107 -23.40 6.84 3.38
CA PHE A 107 -24.01 6.75 2.06
C PHE A 107 -25.25 5.83 2.03
N PRO A 108 -25.27 4.63 2.62
CA PRO A 108 -26.50 3.82 2.65
C PRO A 108 -27.63 4.49 3.43
N PHE A 109 -27.33 5.16 4.56
CA PHE A 109 -28.36 5.86 5.35
C PHE A 109 -28.87 7.14 4.67
N ARG A 110 -28.00 7.87 3.94
CA ARG A 110 -28.42 9.03 3.14
C ARG A 110 -29.24 8.62 1.93
N LEU A 111 -28.94 7.48 1.30
CA LEU A 111 -29.73 6.95 0.18
C LEU A 111 -31.12 6.52 0.65
N ILE A 112 -31.22 5.85 1.79
CA ILE A 112 -32.50 5.45 2.43
C ILE A 112 -33.29 6.69 2.85
N GLY A 113 -32.64 7.68 3.45
CA GLY A 113 -33.27 8.96 3.82
C GLY A 113 -33.76 9.76 2.61
N TRP A 114 -33.03 9.74 1.49
CA TRP A 114 -33.45 10.38 0.25
C TRP A 114 -34.61 9.64 -0.44
N LEU A 115 -34.61 8.30 -0.40
CA LEU A 115 -35.73 7.48 -0.88
C LEU A 115 -36.99 7.64 -0.03
N LEU A 116 -36.87 7.63 1.30
CA LEU A 116 -37.98 7.85 2.22
C LEU A 116 -38.46 9.31 2.20
N GLY A 117 -37.55 10.27 2.12
CA GLY A 117 -37.84 11.70 2.02
C GLY A 117 -38.44 12.08 0.66
N GLY A 118 -38.04 11.42 -0.42
CA GLY A 118 -38.65 11.56 -1.75
C GLY A 118 -40.07 10.99 -1.81
N LEU A 119 -40.36 9.93 -1.03
CA LEU A 119 -41.70 9.34 -0.92
C LEU A 119 -42.64 10.12 0.00
N PHE A 120 -42.15 10.69 1.11
CA PHE A 120 -42.98 11.40 2.11
C PHE A 120 -42.92 12.93 2.03
N GLY A 121 -41.97 13.52 1.32
CA GLY A 121 -41.67 14.96 1.35
C GLY A 121 -42.35 15.84 0.30
N ARG A 122 -43.34 15.32 -0.46
CA ARG A 122 -44.06 16.12 -1.49
C ARG A 122 -45.54 16.38 -1.16
N ARG A 123 -45.86 16.57 0.12
CA ARG A 123 -47.12 17.20 0.57
C ARG A 123 -46.94 17.92 1.92
N ARG A 124 -46.40 19.14 1.89
CA ARG A 124 -46.91 20.36 2.54
C ARG A 124 -45.85 21.45 2.49
#